data_AF-A0A9E3KDX1-F1
#
_entry.id   AF-A0A9E3KDX1-F1
#
_cell.length_a   1.000
_cell.length_b   1.000
_cell.length_c   1.000
_cell.angle_alpha   90.00
_cell.angle_beta   90.00
_cell.angle_gamma   90.00
#
_symmetry.space_group_name_H-M   'P 1'
#
loop_
_entity.id
_entity.type
_entity.pdbx_description
1 polymer ?
#
loop_
_entity_poly.entity_id
_entity_poly.type
_entity_poly.pdbx_seq_one_letter_code
_entity_poly.pdbx_strand_id
1 'polypeptide(L)'
;MRRIRAWNWKKKLLGVSLLALLVGYGLCLPKQLFKDPTSTILLDRNGTLLNAKIATDGQWRFPEIVAVPKKFERCILLYEDEHFNTHPGFNPVSIYRAARANMKA
;
A
#
# COMPACT_ATOMS: atom_id res chain seq x y z
N MET A 1 -44.88 -20.93 -20.25
CA MET A 1 -44.56 -19.81 -19.32
C MET A 1 -43.46 -20.22 -18.33
N ARG A 2 -42.57 -19.27 -17.96
CA ARG A 2 -41.55 -19.32 -16.88
C ARG A 2 -40.25 -20.12 -17.11
N ARG A 3 -39.28 -19.56 -17.84
CA ARG A 3 -37.86 -19.96 -17.75
C ARG A 3 -36.85 -18.79 -17.86
N ILE A 4 -37.10 -17.66 -17.18
CA ILE A 4 -36.17 -16.49 -17.21
C ILE A 4 -35.59 -16.13 -15.82
N ARG A 5 -35.96 -16.82 -14.73
CA ARG A 5 -35.58 -16.39 -13.37
C ARG A 5 -34.29 -17.02 -12.80
N ALA A 6 -33.64 -17.92 -13.54
CA ALA A 6 -32.51 -18.72 -13.05
C ALA A 6 -31.09 -18.17 -13.39
N TRP A 7 -30.95 -17.03 -14.08
CA TRP A 7 -29.63 -16.46 -14.36
C TRP A 7 -29.17 -15.50 -13.26
N ASN A 8 -30.11 -14.79 -12.63
CA ASN A 8 -29.80 -13.72 -11.68
C ASN A 8 -29.47 -14.21 -10.26
N TRP A 9 -29.92 -15.39 -9.83
CA TRP A 9 -29.65 -15.91 -8.48
C TRP A 9 -28.20 -16.37 -8.31
N LYS A 10 -27.60 -17.03 -9.32
CA LYS A 10 -26.17 -17.41 -9.28
C LYS A 10 -25.26 -16.18 -9.23
N LYS A 11 -25.55 -15.14 -10.02
CA LYS A 11 -24.83 -13.84 -9.98
C LYS A 11 -25.00 -13.12 -8.64
N LYS A 12 -26.21 -13.14 -8.06
CA LYS A 12 -26.49 -12.59 -6.73
C LYS A 12 -25.72 -13.35 -5.63
N LEU A 13 -25.71 -14.68 -5.68
CA LEU A 13 -24.94 -15.51 -4.75
C LEU A 13 -23.43 -15.23 -4.84
N LEU A 14 -22.90 -15.09 -6.06
CA LEU A 14 -21.50 -14.73 -6.28
C LEU A 14 -21.17 -13.34 -5.69
N GLY A 15 -22.04 -12.35 -5.92
CA GLY A 15 -21.88 -11.01 -5.36
C GLY A 15 -21.94 -10.98 -3.83
N VAL A 16 -22.86 -11.74 -3.23
CA VAL A 16 -22.95 -11.89 -1.76
C VAL A 16 -21.71 -12.58 -1.21
N SER A 17 -21.21 -13.63 -1.87
CA SER A 17 -19.99 -14.31 -1.49
C SER A 17 -18.77 -13.39 -1.55
N LEU A 18 -18.65 -12.58 -2.61
CA LEU A 18 -17.56 -11.62 -2.75
C LEU A 18 -17.62 -10.53 -1.68
N LEU A 19 -18.81 -10.01 -1.39
CA LEU A 19 -19.00 -9.03 -0.33
C LEU A 19 -18.66 -9.61 1.04
N ALA A 20 -19.11 -10.83 1.33
CA ALA A 20 -18.79 -11.53 2.57
C ALA A 20 -17.27 -11.76 2.70
N LEU A 21 -16.58 -12.07 1.61
CA LEU A 21 -15.12 -12.20 1.58
C LEU A 21 -14.43 -10.85 1.85
N LEU A 22 -14.88 -9.76 1.23
CA LEU A 22 -14.29 -8.43 1.45
C LEU A 22 -14.51 -7.93 2.88
N VAL A 23 -15.71 -8.14 3.43
CA VAL A 23 -16.03 -7.81 4.82
C VAL A 23 -15.22 -8.68 5.77
N GLY A 24 -15.16 -10.00 5.53
CA GLY A 24 -14.35 -10.92 6.31
C GLY A 24 -12.87 -10.53 6.28
N TYR A 25 -12.34 -10.19 5.11
CA TYR A 25 -10.97 -9.69 4.95
C TYR A 25 -10.71 -8.41 5.75
N GLY A 26 -11.63 -7.43 5.68
CA GLY A 26 -11.53 -6.19 6.45
C GLY A 26 -11.56 -6.40 7.97
N LEU A 27 -12.34 -7.38 8.44
CA LEU A 27 -12.42 -7.73 9.87
C LEU A 27 -11.21 -8.55 10.36
N CYS A 28 -10.57 -9.31 9.47
CA CYS A 28 -9.36 -10.06 9.79
C CYS A 28 -8.09 -9.18 9.81
N LEU A 29 -8.16 -7.95 9.29
CA LEU A 29 -7.00 -7.07 9.23
C LEU A 29 -6.61 -6.60 10.64
N PRO A 30 -5.35 -6.77 11.06
CA PRO A 30 -4.90 -6.28 12.36
C PRO A 30 -4.96 -4.76 12.40
N LYS A 31 -5.34 -4.19 13.56
CA LYS A 31 -5.38 -2.73 13.76
C LYS A 31 -4.02 -2.06 13.56
N GLN A 32 -2.95 -2.75 13.91
CA GLN A 32 -1.57 -2.32 13.67
C GLN A 32 -0.95 -3.28 12.67
N LEU A 33 -0.67 -2.78 11.48
CA LEU A 33 -0.09 -3.58 10.40
C LEU A 33 1.41 -3.81 10.61
N PHE A 34 2.08 -2.84 11.25
CA PHE A 34 3.52 -2.87 11.51
C PHE A 34 3.78 -2.69 13.00
N LYS A 35 4.62 -3.57 13.56
CA LYS A 35 5.11 -3.49 14.95
C LYS A 35 6.64 -3.49 14.99
N ASP A 36 7.26 -3.21 13.84
CA ASP A 36 8.71 -3.26 13.70
C ASP A 36 9.37 -2.18 14.58
N PRO A 37 10.49 -2.52 15.24
CA PRO A 37 11.18 -1.57 16.09
C PRO A 37 11.81 -0.44 15.25
N THR A 38 11.77 0.76 15.80
CA THR A 38 12.47 1.92 15.25
C THR A 38 13.84 2.10 15.90
N SER A 39 14.76 2.70 15.16
CA SER A 39 16.07 3.12 15.60
C SER A 39 15.95 4.23 16.64
N THR A 40 16.73 4.14 17.72
CA THR A 40 16.79 5.20 18.73
C THR A 40 17.71 6.31 18.25
N ILE A 41 17.19 7.53 18.14
CA ILE A 41 17.95 8.71 17.72
C ILE A 41 18.34 9.57 18.92
N LEU A 42 19.57 10.06 18.93
CA LEU A 42 20.08 11.04 19.87
C LEU A 42 20.14 12.39 19.16
N LEU A 43 19.40 13.37 19.67
CA LEU A 43 19.34 14.72 19.11
C LEU A 43 20.00 15.71 20.06
N ASP A 44 20.56 16.79 19.52
CA ASP A 44 20.97 17.95 20.31
C ASP A 44 19.74 18.77 20.78
N ARG A 45 19.99 19.86 21.53
CA ARG A 45 18.92 20.75 22.02
C ARG A 45 18.13 21.47 20.92
N ASN A 46 18.68 21.56 19.71
CA ASN A 46 18.08 22.19 18.54
C ASN A 46 17.43 21.17 17.60
N GLY A 47 17.46 19.87 17.93
CA GLY A 47 16.91 18.80 17.11
C GLY A 47 17.85 18.25 16.04
N THR A 48 19.14 18.61 16.05
CA THR A 48 20.14 18.07 15.12
C THR A 48 20.53 16.65 15.52
N LEU A 49 20.61 15.74 14.55
CA LEU A 49 21.02 14.36 14.80
C LEU A 49 22.49 14.28 15.24
N LEU A 50 22.72 13.78 16.46
CA LEU A 50 24.05 13.53 17.01
C LEU A 50 24.49 12.07 16.82
N ASN A 51 23.57 11.13 17.04
CA ASN A 51 23.83 9.69 16.89
C ASN A 51 22.53 8.94 16.64
N ALA A 52 22.61 7.73 16.10
CA ALA A 52 21.48 6.81 15.98
C ALA A 52 21.92 5.37 16.27
N LYS A 53 21.10 4.65 17.04
CA LYS A 53 21.30 3.24 17.35
C LYS A 53 20.38 2.40 16.48
N ILE A 54 20.94 1.37 15.85
CA ILE A 54 20.18 0.41 15.04
C ILE A 54 19.03 -0.21 15.83
N ALA A 55 17.91 -0.49 15.16
CA ALA A 55 16.76 -1.10 15.80
C ALA A 55 17.10 -2.51 16.32
N THR A 56 16.29 -3.05 17.23
CA THR A 56 16.58 -4.35 17.88
C THR A 56 16.59 -5.53 16.91
N ASP A 57 15.98 -5.37 15.73
CA ASP A 57 15.98 -6.35 14.65
C ASP A 57 17.13 -6.15 13.64
N GLY A 58 18.04 -5.22 13.91
CA GLY A 58 19.22 -4.97 13.06
C GLY A 58 18.93 -4.17 11.80
N GLN A 59 17.76 -3.53 11.69
CA GLN A 59 17.47 -2.63 10.57
C GLN A 59 17.56 -1.16 10.96
N TRP A 60 17.88 -0.32 9.98
CA TRP A 60 17.82 1.14 10.12
C TRP A 60 16.41 1.60 9.80
N ARG A 61 15.65 2.00 10.83
CA ARG A 61 14.31 2.57 10.68
C ARG A 61 14.18 3.81 11.55
N PHE A 62 14.34 4.97 10.93
CA PHE A 62 14.15 6.23 11.66
C PHE A 62 12.69 6.36 12.13
N PRO A 63 12.46 6.97 13.30
CA PRO A 63 11.10 7.28 13.74
C PRO A 63 10.42 8.24 12.74
N GLU A 64 9.10 8.32 12.84
CA GLU A 64 8.28 9.17 11.98
C GLU A 64 8.74 10.64 12.02
N ILE A 65 8.86 11.24 10.84
CA ILE A 65 9.22 12.64 10.66
C ILE A 65 7.96 13.46 10.35
N VAL A 66 7.94 14.72 10.82
CA VAL A 66 6.78 15.61 10.64
C VAL A 66 6.54 15.96 9.17
N ALA A 67 7.60 16.08 8.38
CA ALA A 67 7.50 16.43 6.97
C ALA A 67 8.66 15.88 6.16
N VAL A 68 8.36 15.50 4.92
CA VAL A 68 9.34 15.02 3.94
C VAL A 68 9.86 16.21 3.12
N PRO A 69 11.17 16.30 2.82
CA PRO A 69 11.69 17.34 1.93
C PRO A 69 11.07 17.26 0.53
N LYS A 70 10.56 18.39 0.00
CA LYS A 70 9.88 18.44 -1.31
C LYS A 70 10.69 17.86 -2.47
N LYS A 71 12.01 18.05 -2.45
CA LYS A 71 12.89 17.48 -3.48
C LYS A 71 12.88 15.95 -3.43
N PHE A 72 12.97 15.39 -2.23
CA PHE A 72 12.94 13.95 -2.02
C PHE A 72 11.58 13.36 -2.44
N GLU A 73 10.48 13.98 -2.01
CA GLU A 73 9.13 13.60 -2.43
C GLU A 73 9.01 13.59 -3.97
N ARG A 74 9.49 14.63 -4.65
CA ARG A 74 9.42 14.68 -6.11
C ARG A 74 10.26 13.60 -6.78
N CYS A 75 11.47 13.35 -6.27
CA CYS A 75 12.35 12.31 -6.80
C CYS A 75 11.74 10.92 -6.63
N ILE A 76 11.24 10.59 -5.45
CA ILE A 76 10.70 9.25 -5.18
C ILE A 76 9.41 9.00 -5.97
N LEU A 77 8.53 10.00 -6.09
CA LEU A 77 7.31 9.89 -6.90
C LEU A 77 7.66 9.62 -8.37
N LEU A 78 8.57 10.40 -8.96
CA LEU A 78 8.93 10.20 -10.36
C LEU A 78 9.67 8.89 -10.62
N TYR A 79 10.40 8.38 -9.63
CA TYR A 79 11.19 7.16 -9.77
C TYR A 79 10.34 5.89 -9.59
N GLU A 80 9.49 5.85 -8.55
CA GLU A 80 8.70 4.66 -8.19
C GLU A 80 7.34 4.63 -8.90
N ASP A 81 6.49 5.65 -8.67
CA ASP A 81 5.17 5.78 -9.31
C ASP A 81 4.74 7.24 -9.44
N GLU A 82 4.84 7.79 -10.66
CA GLU A 82 4.49 9.19 -10.92
C GLU A 82 3.00 9.49 -10.69
N HIS A 83 2.14 8.47 -10.69
CA HIS A 83 0.70 8.57 -10.51
C HIS A 83 0.25 8.25 -9.09
N PHE A 84 1.17 8.12 -8.13
CA PHE A 84 0.89 7.74 -6.75
C PHE A 84 -0.30 8.48 -6.12
N ASN A 85 -0.36 9.80 -6.32
CA ASN A 85 -1.39 10.67 -5.74
C ASN A 85 -2.73 10.66 -6.50
N THR A 86 -2.81 10.06 -7.68
CA THR A 86 -3.99 10.12 -8.55
C THR A 86 -4.61 8.76 -8.82
N HIS A 87 -3.89 7.67 -8.56
CA HIS A 87 -4.38 6.33 -8.84
C HIS A 87 -5.30 5.77 -7.73
N PRO A 88 -6.26 4.89 -8.03
CA PRO A 88 -7.16 4.27 -7.06
C PRO A 88 -6.51 3.11 -6.25
N GLY A 89 -5.18 3.13 -6.11
CA GLY A 89 -4.36 2.12 -5.43
C GLY A 89 -3.46 1.33 -6.38
N PHE A 90 -3.88 1.14 -7.62
CA PHE A 90 -3.05 0.58 -8.69
C PHE A 90 -3.24 1.40 -9.97
N ASN A 91 -2.24 1.40 -10.85
CA ASN A 91 -2.30 2.09 -12.14
C ASN A 91 -2.69 1.10 -13.27
N PRO A 92 -3.94 1.11 -13.77
CA PRO A 92 -4.38 0.15 -14.80
C PRO A 92 -3.65 0.31 -16.13
N VAL A 93 -3.26 1.54 -16.47
CA VAL A 93 -2.53 1.84 -17.71
C VAL A 93 -1.14 1.23 -17.66
N SER A 94 -0.45 1.36 -16.53
CA SER A 94 0.86 0.74 -16.32
C SER A 94 0.79 -0.78 -16.35
N ILE A 95 -0.23 -1.39 -15.74
CA ILE A 95 -0.44 -2.85 -15.79
C ILE A 95 -0.63 -3.32 -17.24
N TYR A 96 -1.49 -2.66 -18.01
CA TYR A 96 -1.71 -3.01 -19.41
C TYR A 96 -0.42 -2.88 -20.25
N ARG A 97 0.34 -1.79 -20.06
CA ARG A 97 1.64 -1.58 -20.73
C ARG A 97 2.63 -2.69 -20.40
N ALA A 98 2.74 -3.07 -19.12
CA ALA A 98 3.61 -4.14 -18.66
C ALA A 98 3.21 -5.49 -19.24
N ALA A 99 1.92 -5.84 -19.22
CA ALA A 99 1.42 -7.08 -19.83
C ALA A 99 1.77 -7.15 -21.32
N ARG A 100 1.55 -6.07 -22.08
CA ARG A 100 1.91 -6.00 -23.50
C ARG A 100 3.42 -6.12 -23.73
N ALA A 101 4.25 -5.55 -22.86
CA ALA A 101 5.71 -5.65 -22.97
C ALA A 101 6.17 -7.09 -22.72
N ASN A 102 5.65 -7.75 -21.68
CA ASN A 102 5.97 -9.14 -21.36
C ASN A 102 5.52 -10.11 -22.45
N MET A 103 4.39 -9.85 -23.12
CA MET A 103 3.93 -10.68 -24.25
C MET A 103 4.79 -10.54 -25.51
N LYS A 104 5.58 -9.47 -25.62
CA LYS A 104 6.49 -9.22 -26.75
C LYS A 104 7.93 -9.69 -26.50
N ALA A 105 8.26 -10.00 -25.24
CA ALA A 105 9.55 -10.54 -24.82
C ALA A 105 9.56 -12.06 -25.02
#